data_AF-A0A093J001-F1
#
_entry.id   AF-A0A093J001-F1
#
_cell.length_a   1.000
_cell.length_b   1.000
_cell.length_c   1.000
_cell.angle_alpha   90.00
_cell.angle_beta   90.00
_cell.angle_gamma   90.00
#
_symmetry.space_group_name_H-M   'P 1'
#
loop_
_entity.id
_entity.type
_entity.pdbx_description
1 polymer ?
#
loop_
_entity_poly.entity_id
_entity_poly.type
_entity_poly.pdbx_seq_one_letter_code
_entity_poly.pdbx_strand_id
1 'polypeptide(L)'
;VDQDVQPARYHVAFGPVVDGDVVPDDPEILMQQGEFLNYDILIGVNQGEGLKFVEDSLESEDGISASYFDFTVSNFVDNLYGYPEGKDILRETIKFMAPAVATAKPHAEYQSPVYFYPFYHHCQTDARPEWADAAHGDEIPYVFGVPMVGATDLFPCNFSKNDVMLSAVVMTYWTNFAKTG
;
A
#
# COMPACT_ATOMS: atom_id res chain seq x y z
N VAL A 1 -0.86 31.14 -18.50
CA VAL A 1 -1.81 30.14 -19.06
C VAL A 1 -1.67 28.95 -18.14
N ASP A 2 -2.54 28.83 -17.15
CA ASP A 2 -2.60 27.62 -16.33
C ASP A 2 -3.28 26.56 -17.19
N GLN A 3 -2.52 25.55 -17.60
CA GLN A 3 -3.08 24.35 -18.21
C GLN A 3 -3.38 23.37 -17.08
N ASP A 4 -4.65 23.11 -16.88
CA ASP A 4 -5.11 22.06 -15.98
C ASP A 4 -4.89 20.72 -16.68
N VAL A 5 -3.80 20.04 -16.31
CA VAL A 5 -3.45 18.71 -16.84
C VAL A 5 -4.04 17.67 -15.91
N GLN A 6 -5.21 17.16 -16.29
CA GLN A 6 -5.86 16.06 -15.61
C GLN A 6 -5.33 14.73 -16.18
N PRO A 7 -4.74 13.84 -15.36
CA PRO A 7 -4.30 12.55 -15.84
C PRO A 7 -5.49 11.68 -16.26
N ALA A 8 -5.23 10.67 -17.09
CA ALA A 8 -6.19 9.60 -17.27
C ALA A 8 -6.55 9.01 -15.91
N ARG A 9 -7.81 8.60 -15.74
CA ARG A 9 -8.28 7.95 -14.51
C ARG A 9 -7.30 6.84 -14.14
N TYR A 10 -6.81 6.85 -12.90
CA TYR A 10 -5.84 5.89 -12.34
C TYR A 10 -4.38 6.01 -12.79
N HIS A 11 -4.02 7.09 -13.47
CA HIS A 11 -2.64 7.38 -13.87
C HIS A 11 -2.14 8.64 -13.17
N VAL A 12 -0.82 8.82 -13.14
CA VAL A 12 -0.17 10.05 -12.65
C VAL A 12 0.05 11.01 -13.81
N ALA A 13 -0.19 12.31 -13.59
CA ALA A 13 0.12 13.33 -14.61
C ALA A 13 1.62 13.66 -14.62
N PHE A 14 2.23 13.65 -13.43
CA PHE A 14 3.64 13.93 -13.20
C PHE A 14 4.20 12.90 -12.22
N GLY A 15 5.26 12.21 -12.63
CA GLY A 15 5.91 11.16 -11.84
C GLY A 15 7.21 10.70 -12.49
N PRO A 16 7.86 9.65 -11.95
CA PRO A 16 9.02 9.03 -12.59
C PRO A 16 8.70 8.61 -14.04
N VAL A 17 9.69 8.73 -14.91
CA VAL A 17 9.61 8.31 -16.31
C VAL A 17 10.82 7.43 -16.64
N VAL A 18 10.67 6.54 -17.61
CA VAL A 18 11.80 5.83 -18.22
C VAL A 18 12.58 6.82 -19.06
N ASP A 19 13.64 7.38 -18.49
CA ASP A 19 14.47 8.42 -19.11
C ASP A 19 15.74 7.87 -19.78
N GLY A 20 16.06 6.59 -19.53
CA GLY A 20 17.27 5.95 -20.04
C GLY A 20 18.53 6.27 -19.25
N ASP A 21 18.42 6.95 -18.10
CA ASP A 21 19.54 7.33 -17.23
C ASP A 21 19.24 6.99 -15.77
N VAL A 22 18.31 7.69 -15.13
CA VAL A 22 17.90 7.40 -13.74
C VAL A 22 17.05 6.13 -13.68
N VAL A 23 16.13 5.96 -14.63
CA VAL A 23 15.34 4.75 -14.85
C VAL A 23 15.67 4.25 -16.27
N PRO A 24 16.64 3.32 -16.40
CA PRO A 24 17.21 2.96 -17.71
C PRO A 24 16.24 2.29 -18.68
N ASP A 25 15.28 1.52 -18.19
CA ASP A 25 14.27 0.82 -18.99
C ASP A 25 13.01 0.60 -18.13
N ASP A 26 12.00 -0.06 -18.70
CA ASP A 26 10.80 -0.49 -17.98
C ASP A 26 11.16 -1.29 -16.71
N PRO A 27 10.68 -0.90 -15.51
CA PRO A 27 10.95 -1.62 -14.27
C PRO A 27 10.62 -3.11 -14.32
N GLU A 28 9.59 -3.53 -15.05
CA GLU A 28 9.27 -4.95 -15.21
C GLU A 28 10.40 -5.68 -15.95
N ILE A 29 10.95 -5.07 -17.00
CA ILE A 29 12.07 -5.63 -17.77
C ILE A 29 13.34 -5.68 -16.89
N LEU A 30 13.67 -4.59 -16.19
CA LEU A 30 14.83 -4.52 -15.31
C LEU A 30 14.77 -5.61 -14.22
N MET A 31 13.59 -5.80 -13.62
CA MET A 31 13.37 -6.82 -12.59
C MET A 31 13.47 -8.25 -13.13
N GLN A 32 12.94 -8.52 -14.33
CA GLN A 32 13.07 -9.82 -14.99
C GLN A 32 14.53 -10.14 -15.34
N GLN A 33 15.33 -9.13 -15.69
CA GLN A 33 16.75 -9.26 -16.03
C GLN A 33 17.66 -9.30 -14.79
N GLY A 34 17.14 -9.02 -13.59
CA GLY A 34 17.97 -8.94 -12.38
C GLY A 34 18.83 -7.68 -12.33
N GLU A 35 18.46 -6.62 -13.04
CA GLU A 35 19.15 -5.32 -13.09
C GLU A 35 18.84 -4.48 -11.85
N PHE A 36 19.12 -5.06 -10.68
CA PHE A 36 19.04 -4.42 -9.38
C PHE A 36 20.19 -4.88 -8.50
N LEU A 37 20.54 -4.07 -7.51
CA LEU A 37 21.57 -4.44 -6.53
C LEU A 37 20.99 -5.42 -5.51
N ASN A 38 21.83 -6.36 -5.08
CA ASN A 38 21.43 -7.36 -4.11
C ASN A 38 21.35 -6.75 -2.70
N TYR A 39 20.14 -6.39 -2.29
CA TYR A 39 19.83 -5.85 -0.97
C TYR A 39 18.94 -6.82 -0.18
N ASP A 40 19.09 -6.82 1.15
CA ASP A 40 18.05 -7.39 2.01
C ASP A 40 16.80 -6.51 1.88
N ILE A 41 15.63 -7.13 1.72
CA ILE A 41 14.36 -6.43 1.46
C ILE A 41 13.31 -6.82 2.49
N LEU A 42 12.70 -5.81 3.11
CA LEU A 42 11.50 -5.96 3.91
C LEU A 42 10.40 -5.13 3.23
N ILE A 43 9.38 -5.81 2.71
CA ILE A 43 8.29 -5.25 1.92
C ILE A 43 6.96 -5.81 2.40
N GLY A 44 5.87 -5.06 2.23
CA GLY A 44 4.56 -5.53 2.65
C GLY A 44 3.41 -4.74 2.04
N VAL A 45 2.21 -5.16 2.41
CA VAL A 45 0.94 -4.53 2.01
C VAL A 45 -0.06 -4.56 3.17
N ASN A 46 -1.01 -3.65 3.16
CA ASN A 46 -2.12 -3.63 4.09
C ASN A 46 -3.30 -4.45 3.53
N GLN A 47 -4.22 -4.86 4.40
CA GLN A 47 -5.35 -5.74 4.04
C GLN A 47 -6.35 -5.09 3.06
N GLY A 48 -6.60 -3.79 3.21
CA GLY A 48 -7.63 -3.01 2.51
C GLY A 48 -7.09 -1.72 1.86
N GLU A 49 -5.94 -1.82 1.19
CA GLU A 49 -5.19 -0.71 0.56
C GLU A 49 -6.06 0.27 -0.24
N GLY A 50 -7.04 -0.23 -0.99
CA GLY A 50 -7.87 0.55 -1.91
C GLY A 50 -8.76 1.60 -1.24
N LEU A 51 -9.06 1.50 0.06
CA LEU A 51 -10.07 2.34 0.73
C LEU A 51 -9.81 3.84 0.52
N LYS A 52 -8.58 4.29 0.76
CA LYS A 52 -8.19 5.71 0.64
C LYS A 52 -8.32 6.24 -0.79
N PHE A 53 -8.16 5.40 -1.80
CA PHE A 53 -8.30 5.78 -3.21
C PHE A 53 -9.75 6.00 -3.64
N VAL A 54 -10.69 5.43 -2.90
CA VAL A 54 -12.13 5.63 -3.12
C VAL A 54 -12.65 6.73 -2.21
N GLU A 55 -12.12 6.86 -0.99
CA GLU A 55 -12.52 7.89 0.00
C GLU A 55 -12.41 9.32 -0.55
N ASP A 56 -11.31 9.66 -1.20
CA ASP A 56 -11.10 10.99 -1.79
C ASP A 56 -12.04 11.32 -2.97
N SER A 57 -12.84 10.35 -3.43
CA SER A 57 -13.72 10.51 -4.60
C SER A 57 -15.16 10.91 -4.29
N LEU A 58 -15.54 11.10 -3.02
CA LEU A 58 -16.92 11.48 -2.65
C LEU A 58 -17.04 12.53 -1.53
N GLU A 59 -17.97 13.46 -1.74
CA GLU A 59 -18.42 14.51 -0.80
C GLU A 59 -19.56 14.02 0.13
N SER A 60 -19.63 12.74 0.51
CA SER A 60 -20.76 12.24 1.33
C SER A 60 -20.43 12.20 2.83
N GLU A 61 -21.27 12.83 3.65
CA GLU A 61 -21.16 12.84 5.13
C GLU A 61 -21.16 11.43 5.76
N ASP A 62 -21.76 10.44 5.10
CA ASP A 62 -21.89 9.07 5.60
C ASP A 62 -20.73 8.13 5.18
N GLY A 63 -19.69 8.66 4.53
CA GLY A 63 -18.57 7.87 4.01
C GLY A 63 -18.98 6.91 2.88
N ILE A 64 -18.18 5.86 2.66
CA ILE A 64 -18.38 4.89 1.56
C ILE A 64 -19.09 3.64 2.09
N SER A 65 -20.10 3.16 1.34
CA SER A 65 -20.67 1.85 1.57
C SER A 65 -19.76 0.74 1.03
N ALA A 66 -19.72 -0.41 1.70
CA ALA A 66 -18.93 -1.56 1.25
C ALA A 66 -19.23 -1.96 -0.21
N SER A 67 -20.50 -1.89 -0.64
CA SER A 67 -20.88 -2.22 -2.02
C SER A 67 -20.38 -1.21 -3.06
N TYR A 68 -20.28 0.07 -2.70
CA TYR A 68 -19.71 1.09 -3.59
C TYR A 68 -18.18 1.01 -3.66
N PHE A 69 -17.55 0.68 -2.54
CA PHE A 69 -16.13 0.37 -2.49
C PHE A 69 -15.81 -0.80 -3.44
N ASP A 70 -16.49 -1.94 -3.28
CA ASP A 70 -16.32 -3.11 -4.13
C ASP A 70 -16.54 -2.79 -5.61
N PHE A 71 -17.56 -2.00 -5.94
CA PHE A 71 -17.83 -1.56 -7.30
C PHE A 71 -16.67 -0.73 -7.87
N THR A 72 -16.14 0.23 -7.10
CA THR A 72 -15.09 1.13 -7.57
C THR A 72 -13.78 0.37 -7.79
N VAL A 73 -13.41 -0.52 -6.87
CA VAL A 73 -12.21 -1.35 -7.01
C VAL A 73 -12.37 -2.31 -8.21
N SER A 74 -13.55 -2.90 -8.40
CA SER A 74 -13.84 -3.73 -9.58
C SER A 74 -13.66 -2.95 -10.89
N ASN A 75 -14.23 -1.76 -10.96
CA ASN A 75 -14.10 -0.90 -12.14
C ASN A 75 -12.65 -0.46 -12.37
N PHE A 76 -11.86 -0.22 -11.33
CA PHE A 76 -10.42 0.05 -11.46
C PHE A 76 -9.70 -1.10 -12.16
N VAL A 77 -9.87 -2.31 -11.63
CA VAL A 77 -9.19 -3.51 -12.10
C VAL A 77 -9.57 -3.82 -13.54
N ASP A 78 -10.86 -3.79 -13.85
CA ASP A 78 -11.37 -4.10 -15.18
C ASP A 78 -10.81 -3.16 -16.25
N ASN A 79 -10.65 -1.87 -15.93
CA ASN A 79 -10.14 -0.87 -16.87
C ASN A 79 -8.62 -0.95 -17.11
N LEU A 80 -7.83 -1.32 -16.09
CA LEU A 80 -6.37 -1.36 -16.19
C LEU A 80 -5.83 -2.72 -16.63
N TYR A 81 -6.47 -3.82 -16.19
CA TYR A 81 -5.93 -5.17 -16.32
C TYR A 81 -6.84 -6.12 -17.12
N GLY A 82 -8.05 -5.69 -17.51
CA GLY A 82 -9.06 -6.56 -18.11
C GLY A 82 -9.81 -7.42 -17.08
N TYR A 83 -10.75 -8.27 -17.50
CA TYR A 83 -11.55 -9.13 -16.62
C TYR A 83 -10.84 -10.48 -16.37
N PRO A 84 -10.19 -10.69 -15.21
CA PRO A 84 -9.57 -11.97 -14.90
C PRO A 84 -10.67 -12.93 -14.42
N GLU A 85 -10.72 -14.15 -14.96
CA GLU A 85 -11.65 -15.17 -14.45
C GLU A 85 -11.29 -15.54 -12.99
N GLY A 86 -12.05 -15.03 -12.02
CA GLY A 86 -12.17 -15.59 -10.67
C GLY A 86 -11.87 -14.68 -9.47
N LYS A 87 -12.94 -14.27 -8.78
CA LYS A 87 -13.03 -13.92 -7.34
C LYS A 87 -12.50 -12.55 -6.86
N ASP A 88 -13.27 -11.98 -5.94
CA ASP A 88 -13.13 -10.65 -5.31
C ASP A 88 -11.76 -10.37 -4.67
N ILE A 89 -11.01 -11.41 -4.28
CA ILE A 89 -9.65 -11.28 -3.73
C ILE A 89 -8.68 -10.70 -4.77
N LEU A 90 -8.90 -10.92 -6.08
CA LEU A 90 -8.00 -10.40 -7.12
C LEU A 90 -7.96 -8.87 -7.18
N ARG A 91 -8.95 -8.16 -6.65
CA ARG A 91 -9.17 -6.76 -7.04
C ARG A 91 -8.29 -5.76 -6.27
N GLU A 92 -8.24 -5.88 -4.95
CA GLU A 92 -7.22 -5.19 -4.12
C GLU A 92 -5.82 -5.75 -4.37
N THR A 93 -5.75 -7.05 -4.67
CA THR A 93 -4.50 -7.73 -4.98
C THR A 93 -3.80 -7.05 -6.16
N ILE A 94 -4.53 -6.68 -7.20
CA ILE A 94 -3.92 -6.25 -8.46
C ILE A 94 -3.18 -4.89 -8.38
N LYS A 95 -3.59 -3.96 -7.51
CA LYS A 95 -2.94 -2.63 -7.43
C LYS A 95 -1.72 -2.61 -6.48
N PHE A 96 -1.77 -3.33 -5.36
CA PHE A 96 -0.73 -3.24 -4.33
C PHE A 96 -0.04 -4.58 -4.07
N MET A 97 -0.82 -5.65 -3.85
CA MET A 97 -0.25 -6.97 -3.52
C MET A 97 0.49 -7.61 -4.70
N ALA A 98 -0.06 -7.56 -5.91
CA ALA A 98 0.51 -8.17 -7.09
C ALA A 98 1.82 -7.48 -7.48
N PRO A 99 1.93 -6.13 -7.53
CA PRO A 99 3.21 -5.48 -7.71
C PRO A 99 4.20 -5.76 -6.58
N ALA A 100 3.76 -5.81 -5.32
CA ALA A 100 4.63 -6.15 -4.20
C ALA A 100 5.19 -7.58 -4.31
N VAL A 101 4.36 -8.56 -4.70
CA VAL A 101 4.78 -9.95 -4.94
C VAL A 101 5.65 -10.05 -6.21
N ALA A 102 5.30 -9.34 -7.28
CA ALA A 102 6.09 -9.24 -8.50
C ALA A 102 7.44 -8.52 -8.28
N THR A 103 7.57 -7.78 -7.18
CA THR A 103 8.84 -7.20 -6.72
C THR A 103 9.62 -8.20 -5.86
N ALA A 104 8.97 -8.80 -4.86
CA ALA A 104 9.58 -9.71 -3.91
C ALA A 104 10.11 -11.00 -4.56
N LYS A 105 9.38 -11.53 -5.55
CA LYS A 105 9.70 -12.81 -6.17
C LYS A 105 11.00 -12.78 -6.97
N PRO A 106 11.21 -11.85 -7.93
CA PRO A 106 12.49 -11.74 -8.64
C PRO A 106 13.66 -11.52 -7.68
N HIS A 107 13.53 -10.65 -6.67
CA HIS A 107 14.58 -10.45 -5.67
C HIS A 107 14.98 -11.77 -4.97
N ALA A 108 13.99 -12.56 -4.53
CA ALA A 108 14.26 -13.86 -3.93
C ALA A 108 14.90 -14.86 -4.93
N GLU A 109 14.46 -14.87 -6.19
CA GLU A 109 15.01 -15.73 -7.25
C GLU A 109 16.48 -15.39 -7.56
N TYR A 110 16.82 -14.10 -7.58
CA TYR A 110 18.18 -13.58 -7.72
C TYR A 110 18.97 -13.54 -6.39
N GLN A 111 18.52 -14.28 -5.37
CA GLN A 111 19.24 -14.54 -4.10
C GLN A 111 19.34 -13.36 -3.12
N SER A 112 18.47 -12.36 -3.24
CA SER A 112 18.26 -11.37 -2.17
C SER A 112 17.47 -11.96 -1.01
N PRO A 113 17.86 -11.73 0.25
CA PRO A 113 17.01 -12.02 1.40
C PRO A 113 15.74 -11.16 1.37
N VAL A 114 14.57 -11.80 1.37
CA VAL A 114 13.27 -11.12 1.29
C VAL A 114 12.38 -11.51 2.46
N TYR A 115 11.88 -10.49 3.16
CA TYR A 115 10.90 -10.58 4.22
C TYR A 115 9.61 -9.89 3.75
N PHE A 116 8.52 -10.64 3.66
CA PHE A 116 7.23 -10.12 3.20
C PHE A 116 6.23 -10.09 4.36
N TYR A 117 5.55 -8.97 4.60
CA TYR A 117 4.50 -8.88 5.62
C TYR A 117 3.15 -8.41 5.05
N PRO A 118 2.05 -9.01 5.50
CA PRO A 118 0.73 -8.43 5.35
C PRO A 118 0.27 -7.78 6.66
N PHE A 119 -0.20 -6.52 6.60
CA PHE A 119 -0.64 -5.75 7.76
C PHE A 119 -2.17 -5.77 7.89
N TYR A 120 -2.66 -6.41 8.96
CA TYR A 120 -4.08 -6.70 9.21
C TYR A 120 -4.66 -5.92 10.39
N HIS A 121 -4.03 -4.80 10.76
CA HIS A 121 -4.44 -4.03 11.92
C HIS A 121 -4.51 -2.56 11.58
N HIS A 122 -5.44 -1.85 12.18
CA HIS A 122 -5.50 -0.40 12.13
C HIS A 122 -6.13 0.09 13.43
N CYS A 123 -5.92 1.37 13.73
CA CYS A 123 -6.59 1.95 14.88
C CYS A 123 -8.04 2.32 14.46
N GLN A 124 -8.99 2.20 15.38
CA GLN A 124 -10.39 2.49 15.09
C GLN A 124 -10.68 3.98 15.34
N THR A 125 -11.32 4.63 14.37
CA THR A 125 -11.75 6.03 14.46
C THR A 125 -13.23 6.13 14.11
N ASP A 126 -13.97 7.06 14.72
CA ASP A 126 -15.40 7.26 14.43
C ASP A 126 -15.68 7.64 12.96
N ALA A 127 -14.71 8.24 12.27
CA ALA A 127 -14.80 8.60 10.86
C ALA A 127 -14.64 7.41 9.89
N ARG A 128 -14.24 6.23 10.39
CA ARG A 128 -13.95 5.06 9.55
C ARG A 128 -15.12 4.08 9.57
N PRO A 129 -15.57 3.58 8.41
CA PRO A 129 -16.61 2.57 8.36
C PRO A 129 -16.22 1.29 9.12
N GLU A 130 -17.14 0.67 9.84
CA GLU A 130 -16.88 -0.53 10.66
C GLU A 130 -16.40 -1.74 9.83
N TRP A 131 -16.81 -1.81 8.55
CA TRP A 131 -16.41 -2.87 7.63
C TRP A 131 -14.98 -2.70 7.08
N ALA A 132 -14.35 -1.54 7.28
CA ALA A 132 -13.12 -1.18 6.61
C ALA A 132 -11.88 -1.76 7.31
N ASP A 133 -11.27 -2.76 6.68
CA ASP A 133 -9.96 -3.32 7.02
C ASP A 133 -8.80 -2.31 6.87
N ALA A 134 -7.59 -2.66 7.32
CA ALA A 134 -6.40 -1.79 7.30
C ALA A 134 -6.11 -1.20 5.90
N ALA A 135 -6.23 0.11 5.77
CA ALA A 135 -6.16 0.88 4.54
C ALA A 135 -4.75 1.38 4.27
N HIS A 136 -4.55 1.95 3.07
CA HIS A 136 -3.25 2.51 2.67
C HIS A 136 -2.70 3.50 3.71
N GLY A 137 -1.50 3.23 4.21
CA GLY A 137 -0.80 4.07 5.20
C GLY A 137 -1.15 3.82 6.67
N ASP A 138 -2.06 2.91 6.99
CA ASP A 138 -2.44 2.61 8.39
C ASP A 138 -1.31 1.99 9.22
N GLU A 139 -0.30 1.41 8.59
CA GLU A 139 0.88 0.83 9.24
C GLU A 139 1.85 1.91 9.75
N ILE A 140 1.87 3.08 9.10
CA ILE A 140 2.80 4.19 9.36
C ILE A 140 2.86 4.57 10.86
N PRO A 141 1.74 4.85 11.56
CA PRO A 141 1.81 5.22 12.98
C PRO A 141 2.47 4.14 13.85
N TYR A 142 2.33 2.86 13.49
CA TYR A 142 2.95 1.75 14.22
C TYR A 142 4.45 1.65 13.96
N VAL A 143 4.89 1.92 12.73
CA VAL A 143 6.32 2.00 12.35
C VAL A 143 7.03 3.13 13.10
N PHE A 144 6.36 4.27 13.28
CA PHE A 144 6.95 5.46 13.91
C PHE A 144 6.71 5.57 15.43
N GLY A 145 6.09 4.59 16.07
CA GLY A 145 5.92 4.61 17.52
C GLY A 145 4.84 5.57 18.03
N VAL A 146 3.95 6.06 17.15
CA VAL A 146 2.91 7.04 17.51
C VAL A 146 2.00 6.54 18.66
N PRO A 147 1.56 5.26 18.70
CA PRO A 147 0.77 4.76 19.82
C PRO A 147 1.42 4.95 21.21
N MET A 148 2.75 5.05 21.29
CA MET A 148 3.46 5.23 22.57
C MET A 148 3.35 6.64 23.15
N VAL A 149 3.11 7.64 22.30
CA VAL A 149 2.94 9.06 22.71
C VAL A 149 1.47 9.48 22.73
N GLY A 150 0.58 8.70 22.11
CA GLY A 150 -0.86 8.96 22.02
C GLY A 150 -1.25 9.69 20.73
N ALA A 151 -2.51 10.15 20.68
CA ALA A 151 -3.05 10.87 19.54
C ALA A 151 -2.24 12.14 19.23
N THR A 152 -2.03 12.43 17.95
CA THR A 152 -1.34 13.63 17.46
C THR A 152 -2.20 14.35 16.42
N ASP A 153 -1.83 15.58 16.05
CA ASP A 153 -2.55 16.30 14.99
C ASP A 153 -2.51 15.57 13.64
N LEU A 154 -1.42 14.85 13.35
CA LEU A 154 -1.27 14.07 12.11
C LEU A 154 -1.97 12.71 12.17
N PHE A 155 -2.00 12.11 13.36
CA PHE A 155 -2.65 10.81 13.60
C PHE A 155 -3.62 10.96 14.78
N PRO A 156 -4.83 11.51 14.54
CA PRO A 156 -5.81 11.81 15.57
C PRO A 156 -6.59 10.54 15.97
N CYS A 157 -5.86 9.48 16.33
CA CYS A 157 -6.43 8.19 16.66
C CYS A 157 -6.33 7.88 18.15
N ASN A 158 -7.39 7.30 18.71
CA ASN A 158 -7.39 6.89 20.11
C ASN A 158 -6.74 5.50 20.25
N PHE A 159 -5.41 5.49 20.34
CA PHE A 159 -4.64 4.25 20.44
C PHE A 159 -4.90 3.51 21.76
N SER A 160 -5.23 2.22 21.62
CA SER A 160 -5.40 1.26 22.69
C SER A 160 -4.05 0.72 23.19
N LYS A 161 -4.09 -0.06 24.28
CA LYS A 161 -2.91 -0.81 24.76
C LYS A 161 -2.41 -1.85 23.76
N ASN A 162 -3.30 -2.41 22.94
CA ASN A 162 -2.92 -3.34 21.89
C ASN A 162 -2.14 -2.62 20.80
N ASP A 163 -2.48 -1.36 20.51
CA ASP A 163 -1.76 -0.55 19.53
C ASP A 163 -0.33 -0.22 19.97
N VAL A 164 -0.15 0.08 21.27
CA VAL A 164 1.18 0.27 21.88
C VAL A 164 2.02 -0.99 21.75
N MET A 165 1.43 -2.15 22.04
CA MET A 165 2.12 -3.44 21.93
C MET A 165 2.48 -3.77 20.49
N LEU A 166 1.54 -3.59 19.55
CA LEU A 166 1.78 -3.83 18.13
C LEU A 166 2.88 -2.91 17.59
N SER A 167 2.85 -1.62 17.95
CA SER A 167 3.88 -0.67 17.53
C SER A 167 5.26 -1.05 18.06
N ALA A 168 5.37 -1.53 19.32
CA ALA A 168 6.63 -2.06 19.83
C ALA A 168 7.13 -3.26 19.03
N VAL A 169 6.24 -4.19 18.63
CA VAL A 169 6.58 -5.34 17.79
C VAL A 169 7.05 -4.92 16.41
N VAL A 170 6.30 -4.04 15.73
CA VAL A 170 6.61 -3.52 14.40
C VAL A 170 7.96 -2.81 14.39
N MET A 171 8.20 -1.89 15.34
CA MET A 171 9.49 -1.21 15.47
C MET A 171 10.63 -2.18 15.78
N THR A 172 10.38 -3.23 16.57
CA THR A 172 11.40 -4.25 16.83
C THR A 172 11.79 -4.99 15.55
N TYR A 173 10.82 -5.39 14.71
CA TYR A 173 11.12 -6.00 13.42
C TYR A 173 11.87 -5.05 12.49
N TRP A 174 11.38 -3.81 12.30
CA TRP A 174 12.04 -2.83 11.43
C TRP A 174 13.46 -2.48 11.90
N THR A 175 13.65 -2.28 13.20
CA THR A 175 14.99 -1.94 13.73
C THR A 175 15.94 -3.12 13.79
N ASN A 176 15.44 -4.36 13.90
CA ASN A 176 16.30 -5.54 13.75
C ASN A 176 16.74 -5.69 12.29
N PHE A 177 15.81 -5.61 11.34
CA PHE A 177 16.11 -5.63 9.92
C PHE A 177 17.14 -4.55 9.54
N ALA A 178 16.97 -3.31 10.04
CA ALA A 178 17.95 -2.24 9.81
C ALA A 178 19.34 -2.52 10.41
N LYS A 179 19.44 -3.31 11.49
CA LYS A 179 20.72 -3.63 12.15
C LYS A 179 21.44 -4.80 11.49
N THR A 180 20.71 -5.77 10.95
CA THR A 180 21.28 -7.08 10.60
C THR A 180 20.85 -7.65 9.26
N GLY A 181 19.95 -6.99 8.53
CA GLY A 181 19.08 -7.70 7.60
C GLY A 181 18.17 -8.68 8.33
#